data_AF-A0A958TG32-F1
#
_entry.id   AF-A0A958TG32-F1
#
_cell.length_a   1.000
_cell.length_b   1.000
_cell.length_c   1.000
_cell.angle_alpha   90.00
_cell.angle_beta   90.00
_cell.angle_gamma   90.00
#
_symmetry.space_group_name_H-M   'P 1'
#
loop_
_entity.id
_entity.type
_entity.pdbx_description
1 polymer ?
#
loop_
_entity_poly.entity_id
_entity_poly.type
_entity_poly.pdbx_seq_one_letter_code
_entity_poly.pdbx_strand_id
1 'polypeptide(L)'
;MKKYVTLALFSLMSLSFLAQDTFSIIAVDPLTGEVGSAGASCVAGAPVNWDTWITDIIPGKGGVNSQAYICIPNSNLANAINRMELGDSPQQIIDWLVLNDACNSQNFDPEYRQYGIVDLDESNNPRAAGWTGSSADDYKEDRQGPNYSIQGNILLNVGVIDNMEANFNNTSGTLADKLMAALQGAKVPGADSRCLADGTSSRAAYMVVYKPDDNPGEPYLRLVVSTQSNGVEPIDVLQDLYDNFLTVSENPLANKVFLFPNPASDFLELRLDDSITQGTYAISDTSGKQLVLESINSNTMRIDVPTLSRGLYFVTITTVAGTITFKFVKK
;
A
#
# COMPACT_ATOMS: atom_id res chain seq x y z
N MET A 1 -17.83 -51.82 -45.69
CA MET A 1 -17.63 -50.35 -45.68
C MET A 1 -17.34 -49.94 -44.24
N LYS A 2 -16.10 -49.51 -43.96
CA LYS A 2 -15.60 -49.23 -42.60
C LYS A 2 -16.14 -47.87 -42.12
N LYS A 3 -16.72 -47.84 -40.91
CA LYS A 3 -17.15 -46.60 -40.23
C LYS A 3 -15.91 -45.92 -39.65
N TYR A 4 -15.64 -44.68 -40.07
CA TYR A 4 -14.62 -43.83 -39.47
C TYR A 4 -15.21 -43.18 -38.22
N VAL A 5 -14.62 -43.47 -37.06
CA VAL A 5 -14.90 -42.77 -35.80
C VAL A 5 -13.86 -41.67 -35.69
N THR A 6 -14.30 -40.42 -35.81
CA THR A 6 -13.45 -39.24 -35.65
C THR A 6 -13.28 -39.00 -34.15
N LEU A 7 -12.08 -39.23 -33.63
CA LEU A 7 -11.72 -38.92 -32.25
C LEU A 7 -11.29 -37.45 -32.18
N ALA A 8 -12.10 -36.60 -31.56
CA ALA A 8 -11.75 -35.20 -31.30
C ALA A 8 -10.84 -35.14 -30.06
N LEU A 9 -9.56 -34.84 -30.28
CA LEU A 9 -8.59 -34.61 -29.21
C LEU A 9 -8.76 -33.17 -28.70
N PHE A 10 -9.39 -32.99 -27.54
CA PHE A 10 -9.41 -31.70 -26.86
C PHE A 10 -8.03 -31.46 -26.22
N SER A 11 -7.24 -30.61 -26.86
CA SER A 11 -6.04 -30.02 -26.26
C SER A 11 -6.48 -29.03 -25.18
N LEU A 12 -6.27 -29.37 -23.90
CA LEU A 12 -6.25 -28.37 -22.84
C LEU A 12 -4.95 -27.58 -22.98
N MET A 13 -4.99 -26.44 -23.67
CA MET A 13 -3.96 -25.42 -23.51
C MET A 13 -4.14 -24.79 -22.13
N SER A 14 -3.33 -25.20 -21.17
CA SER A 14 -3.09 -24.42 -19.96
C SER A 14 -2.38 -23.13 -20.38
N LEU A 15 -3.11 -22.02 -20.44
CA LEU A 15 -2.53 -20.68 -20.50
C LEU A 15 -1.85 -20.42 -19.15
N SER A 16 -0.56 -20.73 -19.06
CA SER A 16 0.28 -20.21 -17.99
C SER A 16 0.46 -18.71 -18.26
N PHE A 17 -0.18 -17.87 -17.46
CA PHE A 17 0.09 -16.43 -17.46
C PHE A 17 1.53 -16.25 -16.95
N LEU A 18 2.42 -15.78 -17.83
CA LEU A 18 3.80 -15.47 -17.47
C LEU A 18 3.83 -13.99 -17.07
N ALA A 19 4.05 -13.71 -15.79
CA ALA A 19 4.36 -12.35 -15.33
C ALA A 19 5.81 -12.04 -15.72
N GLN A 20 5.99 -11.29 -16.80
CA GLN A 20 7.30 -11.24 -17.47
C GLN A 20 8.10 -9.99 -17.12
N ASP A 21 7.49 -8.81 -16.94
CA ASP A 21 8.28 -7.59 -16.76
C ASP A 21 7.69 -6.66 -15.72
N THR A 22 8.56 -6.15 -14.88
CA THR A 22 8.24 -5.45 -13.65
C THR A 22 9.44 -4.58 -13.31
N PHE A 23 9.20 -3.36 -12.87
CA PHE A 23 10.14 -2.65 -11.99
C PHE A 23 9.51 -2.57 -10.61
N SER A 24 10.31 -2.84 -9.58
CA SER A 24 9.84 -2.82 -8.21
C SER A 24 10.93 -2.39 -7.25
N ILE A 25 10.51 -1.98 -6.06
CA ILE A 25 11.33 -1.62 -4.94
C ILE A 25 10.77 -2.28 -3.70
N ILE A 26 11.64 -2.74 -2.83
CA ILE A 26 11.31 -3.18 -1.47
C ILE A 26 12.27 -2.54 -0.49
N ALA A 27 11.76 -2.10 0.64
CA ALA A 27 12.53 -1.34 1.63
C ALA A 27 12.06 -1.59 3.06
N VAL A 28 12.98 -1.39 4.00
CA VAL A 28 12.71 -1.34 5.44
C VAL A 28 13.06 0.04 5.99
N ASP A 29 12.30 0.53 6.96
CA ASP A 29 12.66 1.70 7.74
C ASP A 29 13.15 1.27 9.13
N PRO A 30 14.47 1.34 9.43
CA PRO A 30 15.00 0.91 10.73
C PRO A 30 14.56 1.80 11.90
N LEU A 31 14.01 3.00 11.65
CA LEU A 31 13.52 3.89 12.72
C LEU A 31 12.13 3.49 13.20
N THR A 32 11.25 3.09 12.28
CA THR A 32 9.85 2.75 12.56
C THR A 32 9.61 1.25 12.60
N GLY A 33 10.50 0.45 12.01
CA GLY A 33 10.33 -0.97 11.76
C GLY A 33 9.37 -1.28 10.60
N GLU A 34 8.92 -0.27 9.85
CA GLU A 34 8.04 -0.48 8.71
C GLU A 34 8.76 -1.24 7.59
N VAL A 35 8.00 -2.08 6.90
CA VAL A 35 8.46 -2.82 5.72
C VAL A 35 7.47 -2.57 4.61
N GLY A 36 7.96 -2.23 3.41
CA GLY A 36 7.07 -1.92 2.30
C GLY A 36 7.67 -2.25 0.96
N SER A 37 6.78 -2.50 0.01
CA SER A 37 7.10 -2.82 -1.39
C SER A 37 6.20 -2.04 -2.33
N ALA A 38 6.74 -1.64 -3.47
CA ALA A 38 5.99 -1.00 -4.53
C ALA A 38 6.52 -1.45 -5.89
N GLY A 39 5.64 -1.56 -6.89
CA GLY A 39 6.04 -2.00 -8.21
C GLY A 39 5.00 -1.72 -9.27
N ALA A 40 5.41 -1.75 -10.52
CA ALA A 40 4.52 -1.63 -11.66
C ALA A 40 4.96 -2.54 -12.82
N SER A 41 4.00 -2.88 -13.67
CA SER A 41 4.18 -3.88 -14.73
C SER A 41 3.26 -3.61 -15.92
N CYS A 42 3.73 -3.88 -17.13
CA CYS A 42 2.94 -3.90 -18.35
C CYS A 42 2.22 -5.25 -18.61
N VAL A 43 2.22 -6.16 -17.62
CA VAL A 43 1.50 -7.43 -17.73
C VAL A 43 0.00 -7.19 -17.94
N ALA A 44 -0.55 -7.86 -18.96
CA ALA A 44 -1.95 -7.81 -19.28
C ALA A 44 -2.76 -8.70 -18.31
N GLY A 45 -3.90 -8.19 -17.83
CA GLY A 45 -4.82 -8.97 -17.00
C GLY A 45 -4.38 -9.14 -15.54
N ALA A 46 -3.51 -8.26 -15.04
CA ALA A 46 -3.19 -8.18 -13.62
C ALA A 46 -4.48 -7.92 -12.80
N PRO A 47 -4.89 -8.85 -11.91
CA PRO A 47 -6.09 -8.72 -11.09
C PRO A 47 -5.89 -7.75 -9.93
N VAL A 48 -6.91 -7.54 -9.09
CA VAL A 48 -6.88 -6.64 -7.90
C VAL A 48 -5.93 -7.10 -6.79
N ASN A 49 -5.30 -8.26 -6.94
CA ASN A 49 -4.38 -8.85 -5.98
C ASN A 49 -3.07 -9.33 -6.61
N TRP A 50 -2.66 -8.69 -7.71
CA TRP A 50 -1.46 -9.08 -8.43
C TRP A 50 -0.15 -8.73 -7.68
N ASP A 51 -0.21 -7.85 -6.69
CA ASP A 51 0.89 -7.58 -5.74
C ASP A 51 1.39 -8.88 -5.10
N THR A 52 0.48 -9.80 -4.73
CA THR A 52 0.82 -11.08 -4.11
C THR A 52 1.51 -12.06 -5.06
N TRP A 53 1.64 -11.73 -6.36
CA TRP A 53 2.46 -12.51 -7.28
C TRP A 53 3.94 -12.17 -7.15
N ILE A 54 4.26 -10.98 -6.66
CA ILE A 54 5.61 -10.41 -6.69
C ILE A 54 6.16 -10.22 -5.28
N THR A 55 5.35 -9.69 -4.36
CA THR A 55 5.81 -9.32 -3.02
C THR A 55 5.14 -10.14 -1.93
N ASP A 56 5.91 -10.43 -0.89
CA ASP A 56 5.40 -10.90 0.40
C ASP A 56 6.30 -10.34 1.52
N ILE A 57 5.70 -10.08 2.69
CA ILE A 57 6.31 -9.30 3.78
C ILE A 57 5.99 -9.95 5.13
N ILE A 58 7.01 -10.05 5.98
CA ILE A 58 6.87 -10.36 7.40
C ILE A 58 6.90 -9.02 8.17
N PRO A 59 5.78 -8.58 8.77
CA PRO A 59 5.69 -7.33 9.52
C PRO A 59 6.82 -7.20 10.55
N GLY A 60 7.49 -6.04 10.58
CA GLY A 60 8.56 -5.74 11.52
C GLY A 60 9.88 -6.49 11.29
N LYS A 61 9.95 -7.39 10.30
CA LYS A 61 11.16 -8.18 10.02
C LYS A 61 11.75 -7.85 8.66
N GLY A 62 11.00 -7.98 7.58
CA GLY A 62 11.55 -7.84 6.23
C GLY A 62 10.58 -8.33 5.17
N GLY A 63 11.02 -8.34 3.92
CA GLY A 63 10.21 -8.83 2.83
C GLY A 63 11.01 -9.15 1.58
N VAL A 64 10.30 -9.70 0.59
CA VAL A 64 10.86 -10.19 -0.66
C VAL A 64 10.03 -9.70 -1.84
N ASN A 65 10.69 -9.18 -2.87
CA ASN A 65 10.19 -9.11 -4.23
C ASN A 65 10.79 -10.25 -5.06
N SER A 66 9.94 -10.97 -5.80
CA SER A 66 10.30 -12.10 -6.68
C SER A 66 9.60 -11.92 -8.03
N GLN A 67 10.38 -11.67 -9.08
CA GLN A 67 9.92 -11.35 -10.43
C GLN A 67 10.79 -12.01 -11.50
N ALA A 68 10.46 -11.76 -12.78
CA ALA A 68 11.05 -12.39 -13.98
C ALA A 68 10.81 -13.92 -14.07
N TYR A 69 10.05 -14.33 -15.09
CA TYR A 69 9.74 -15.75 -15.37
C TYR A 69 9.22 -16.56 -14.16
N ILE A 70 8.54 -15.91 -13.22
CA ILE A 70 8.01 -16.57 -12.03
C ILE A 70 6.89 -17.55 -12.36
N CYS A 71 6.63 -18.46 -11.44
CA CYS A 71 5.46 -19.32 -11.45
C CYS A 71 4.33 -18.63 -10.67
N ILE A 72 3.08 -18.91 -11.03
CA ILE A 72 1.91 -18.47 -10.26
C ILE A 72 1.13 -19.73 -9.85
N PRO A 73 0.98 -20.03 -8.54
CA PRO A 73 1.53 -19.32 -7.39
C PRO A 73 3.07 -19.25 -7.34
N ASN A 74 3.61 -18.18 -6.74
CA ASN A 74 5.06 -17.92 -6.70
C ASN A 74 5.76 -18.77 -5.63
N SER A 75 6.24 -19.94 -6.04
CA SER A 75 6.92 -20.90 -5.17
C SER A 75 8.21 -20.36 -4.58
N ASN A 76 8.99 -19.59 -5.34
CA ASN A 76 10.25 -19.02 -4.86
C ASN A 76 10.01 -17.90 -3.84
N LEU A 77 8.97 -17.09 -4.02
CA LEU A 77 8.56 -16.10 -3.02
C LEU A 77 8.19 -16.77 -1.69
N ALA A 78 7.35 -17.81 -1.73
CA ALA A 78 6.98 -18.56 -0.54
C ALA A 78 8.19 -19.21 0.16
N ASN A 79 9.11 -19.78 -0.62
CA ASN A 79 10.36 -20.30 -0.10
C ASN A 79 11.21 -19.20 0.57
N ALA A 80 11.33 -18.03 -0.07
CA ALA A 80 12.11 -16.92 0.45
C ALA A 80 11.58 -16.42 1.81
N ILE A 81 10.26 -16.33 1.96
CA ILE A 81 9.61 -16.00 3.24
C ILE A 81 9.90 -17.06 4.30
N ASN A 82 9.78 -18.36 3.97
CA ASN A 82 10.15 -19.43 4.90
C ASN A 82 11.63 -19.34 5.34
N ARG A 83 12.55 -19.03 4.42
CA ARG A 83 13.98 -18.84 4.75
C ARG A 83 14.17 -17.63 5.66
N MET A 84 13.47 -16.53 5.39
CA MET A 84 13.49 -15.34 6.25
C MET A 84 12.96 -15.66 7.65
N GLU A 85 11.86 -16.40 7.80
CA GLU A 85 11.35 -16.86 9.10
C GLU A 85 12.39 -17.66 9.90
N LEU A 86 13.17 -18.51 9.21
CA LEU A 86 14.27 -19.28 9.79
C LEU A 86 15.50 -18.44 10.20
N GLY A 87 15.52 -17.15 9.87
CA GLY A 87 16.57 -16.21 10.29
C GLY A 87 17.70 -16.03 9.29
N ASP A 88 17.56 -16.55 8.06
CA ASP A 88 18.54 -16.31 7.00
C ASP A 88 18.56 -14.81 6.63
N SER A 89 19.77 -14.28 6.39
CA SER A 89 19.95 -12.93 5.84
C SER A 89 19.51 -12.83 4.38
N PRO A 90 19.23 -11.62 3.85
CA PRO A 90 18.85 -11.42 2.45
C PRO A 90 19.77 -12.13 1.45
N GLN A 91 21.09 -12.07 1.64
CA GLN A 91 22.04 -12.77 0.76
C GLN A 91 21.94 -14.29 0.89
N GLN A 92 21.82 -14.82 2.12
CA GLN A 92 21.67 -16.27 2.33
C GLN A 92 20.39 -16.81 1.71
N ILE A 93 19.29 -16.02 1.74
CA ILE A 93 18.05 -16.37 1.08
C ILE A 93 18.25 -16.45 -0.43
N ILE A 94 18.92 -15.47 -1.05
CA ILE A 94 19.24 -15.48 -2.48
C ILE A 94 20.10 -16.69 -2.85
N ASP A 95 21.18 -16.93 -2.12
CA ASP A 95 22.07 -18.07 -2.36
C ASP A 95 21.30 -19.40 -2.30
N TRP A 96 20.36 -19.50 -1.35
CA TRP A 96 19.50 -20.66 -1.23
C TRP A 96 18.53 -20.78 -2.42
N LEU A 97 17.88 -19.69 -2.84
CA LEU A 97 16.93 -19.68 -3.96
C LEU A 97 17.61 -20.06 -5.29
N VAL A 98 18.84 -19.59 -5.53
CA VAL A 98 19.60 -19.94 -6.73
C VAL A 98 19.89 -21.45 -6.79
N LEU A 99 20.21 -22.07 -5.65
CA LEU A 99 20.46 -23.50 -5.57
C LEU A 99 19.18 -24.35 -5.57
N ASN A 100 18.04 -23.75 -5.27
CA ASN A 100 16.77 -24.46 -5.03
C ASN A 100 15.60 -23.79 -5.78
N ASP A 101 15.81 -23.36 -7.03
CA ASP A 101 14.74 -22.78 -7.85
C ASP A 101 13.57 -23.77 -7.95
N ALA A 102 12.44 -23.40 -7.36
CA ALA A 102 11.24 -24.21 -7.28
C ALA A 102 10.21 -23.85 -8.36
N CYS A 103 10.57 -22.98 -9.31
CA CYS A 103 9.71 -22.64 -10.43
C CYS A 103 10.09 -23.42 -11.69
N ASN A 104 9.15 -24.19 -12.23
CA ASN A 104 9.39 -25.02 -13.43
C ASN A 104 9.50 -24.22 -14.74
N SER A 105 9.16 -22.93 -14.72
CA SER A 105 9.38 -22.01 -15.85
C SER A 105 10.85 -22.03 -16.24
N GLN A 106 11.15 -22.01 -17.53
CA GLN A 106 12.54 -22.04 -18.02
C GLN A 106 13.37 -23.21 -17.42
N ASN A 107 12.75 -24.36 -17.19
CA ASN A 107 13.39 -25.59 -16.69
C ASN A 107 14.09 -25.46 -15.33
N PHE A 108 13.49 -24.73 -14.38
CA PHE A 108 14.08 -24.52 -13.03
C PHE A 108 15.44 -23.81 -13.08
N ASP A 109 15.61 -22.91 -14.04
CA ASP A 109 16.83 -22.14 -14.21
C ASP A 109 16.75 -20.78 -13.44
N PRO A 110 17.52 -20.61 -12.34
CA PRO A 110 17.52 -19.39 -11.55
C PRO A 110 18.05 -18.16 -12.31
N GLU A 111 18.75 -18.36 -13.44
CA GLU A 111 19.25 -17.27 -14.28
C GLU A 111 18.11 -16.51 -14.98
N TYR A 112 16.88 -17.02 -14.98
CA TYR A 112 15.71 -16.31 -15.49
C TYR A 112 14.93 -15.55 -14.41
N ARG A 113 15.41 -15.56 -13.16
CA ARG A 113 14.72 -14.98 -12.00
C ARG A 113 15.34 -13.64 -11.61
N GLN A 114 14.55 -12.87 -10.88
CA GLN A 114 15.00 -11.63 -10.28
C GLN A 114 14.43 -11.50 -8.87
N TYR A 115 15.30 -11.20 -7.90
CA TYR A 115 14.95 -11.10 -6.49
C TYR A 115 15.42 -9.77 -5.89
N GLY A 116 14.61 -9.24 -5.00
CA GLY A 116 14.94 -8.14 -4.10
C GLY A 116 14.56 -8.50 -2.69
N ILE A 117 15.50 -8.49 -1.75
CA ILE A 117 15.24 -8.91 -0.38
C ILE A 117 15.79 -7.89 0.59
N VAL A 118 14.99 -7.52 1.57
CA VAL A 118 15.39 -6.62 2.66
C VAL A 118 14.93 -7.19 3.99
N ASP A 119 15.69 -6.93 5.05
CA ASP A 119 15.25 -7.20 6.41
C ASP A 119 15.90 -6.26 7.44
N LEU A 120 15.41 -6.37 8.66
CA LEU A 120 15.99 -5.86 9.89
C LEU A 120 16.54 -7.06 10.66
N ASP A 121 17.82 -7.02 10.99
CA ASP A 121 18.42 -8.04 11.87
C ASP A 121 17.92 -7.91 13.33
N GLU A 122 18.35 -8.80 14.21
CA GLU A 122 17.94 -8.79 15.63
C GLU A 122 18.29 -7.49 16.38
N SER A 123 19.18 -6.67 15.82
CA SER A 123 19.59 -5.37 16.35
C SER A 123 18.97 -4.19 15.60
N ASN A 124 17.93 -4.44 14.77
CA ASN A 124 17.29 -3.48 13.87
C ASN A 124 18.23 -2.84 12.84
N ASN A 125 19.34 -3.49 12.49
CA ASN A 125 20.17 -3.02 11.38
C ASN A 125 19.54 -3.48 10.06
N PRO A 126 19.36 -2.57 9.09
CA PRO A 126 18.83 -2.95 7.79
C PRO A 126 19.86 -3.72 6.99
N ARG A 127 19.41 -4.74 6.26
CA ARG A 127 20.19 -5.46 5.26
C ARG A 127 19.39 -5.52 3.97
N ALA A 128 20.09 -5.49 2.84
CA ALA A 128 19.50 -5.59 1.52
C ALA A 128 20.36 -6.49 0.63
N ALA A 129 19.71 -7.28 -0.21
CA ALA A 129 20.35 -8.04 -1.28
C ALA A 129 19.46 -8.02 -2.53
N GLY A 130 20.07 -8.26 -3.69
CA GLY A 130 19.36 -8.48 -4.92
C GLY A 130 20.08 -9.47 -5.82
N TRP A 131 19.32 -9.98 -6.79
CA TRP A 131 19.81 -10.91 -7.80
C TRP A 131 19.05 -10.66 -9.09
N THR A 132 19.78 -10.48 -10.17
CA THR A 132 19.25 -10.45 -11.52
C THR A 132 19.97 -11.52 -12.32
N GLY A 133 19.27 -12.61 -12.60
CA GLY A 133 19.81 -13.68 -13.40
C GLY A 133 20.19 -13.21 -14.81
N SER A 134 21.27 -13.76 -15.36
CA SER A 134 21.83 -13.36 -16.64
C SER A 134 20.90 -13.59 -17.83
N SER A 135 19.93 -14.50 -17.69
CA SER A 135 18.92 -14.86 -18.70
C SER A 135 17.57 -14.15 -18.52
N ALA A 136 17.42 -13.27 -17.52
CA ALA A 136 16.28 -12.35 -17.53
C ALA A 136 16.37 -11.41 -18.75
N ASP A 137 15.25 -10.80 -19.12
CA ASP A 137 15.15 -10.04 -20.36
C ASP A 137 15.69 -8.60 -20.21
N ASP A 138 16.54 -8.18 -21.15
CA ASP A 138 17.17 -6.85 -21.16
C ASP A 138 16.18 -5.72 -21.53
N TYR A 139 16.39 -4.47 -21.07
CA TYR A 139 17.39 -4.08 -20.07
C TYR A 139 16.97 -4.59 -18.69
N LYS A 140 17.92 -5.17 -17.95
CA LYS A 140 17.72 -5.71 -16.60
C LYS A 140 18.82 -5.26 -15.65
N GLU A 141 18.43 -5.02 -14.41
CA GLU A 141 19.34 -4.69 -13.33
C GLU A 141 18.63 -4.85 -11.98
N ASP A 142 19.41 -5.08 -10.93
CA ASP A 142 19.03 -4.80 -9.56
C ASP A 142 20.07 -3.90 -8.89
N ARG A 143 19.63 -3.10 -7.93
CA ARG A 143 20.46 -2.15 -7.19
C ARG A 143 20.02 -2.06 -5.75
N GLN A 144 20.98 -2.16 -4.83
CA GLN A 144 20.75 -2.12 -3.40
C GLN A 144 21.32 -0.85 -2.78
N GLY A 145 20.56 -0.29 -1.84
CA GLY A 145 21.06 0.70 -0.90
C GLY A 145 21.13 0.13 0.52
N PRO A 146 21.32 1.00 1.53
CA PRO A 146 21.45 0.57 2.92
C PRO A 146 20.23 -0.17 3.47
N ASN A 147 19.04 0.13 2.97
CA ASN A 147 17.77 -0.35 3.51
C ASN A 147 16.72 -0.65 2.42
N TYR A 148 17.14 -0.74 1.16
CA TYR A 148 16.25 -1.01 0.03
C TYR A 148 16.93 -1.85 -1.04
N SER A 149 16.12 -2.52 -1.85
CA SER A 149 16.53 -3.17 -3.09
C SER A 149 15.54 -2.74 -4.19
N ILE A 150 16.05 -2.28 -5.33
CA ILE A 150 15.29 -1.94 -6.54
C ILE A 150 15.69 -2.91 -7.65
N GLN A 151 14.73 -3.40 -8.42
CA GLN A 151 15.01 -4.33 -9.51
C GLN A 151 14.07 -4.06 -10.68
N GLY A 152 14.53 -4.36 -11.88
CA GLY A 152 13.65 -4.44 -13.04
C GLY A 152 14.24 -5.19 -14.21
N ASN A 153 13.36 -5.58 -15.13
CA ASN A 153 13.70 -6.25 -16.38
C ASN A 153 12.74 -5.78 -17.50
N ILE A 154 13.15 -5.95 -18.76
CA ILE A 154 12.52 -5.38 -19.97
C ILE A 154 12.34 -3.85 -19.86
N LEU A 155 13.27 -3.21 -19.14
CA LEU A 155 13.25 -1.78 -18.96
C LEU A 155 13.64 -1.06 -20.25
N LEU A 156 13.13 0.15 -20.44
CA LEU A 156 13.52 0.99 -21.59
C LEU A 156 15.03 1.22 -21.65
N ASN A 157 15.62 1.49 -20.48
CA ASN A 157 17.02 1.78 -20.25
C ASN A 157 17.29 1.90 -18.73
N VAL A 158 18.57 2.04 -18.37
CA VAL A 158 19.06 2.24 -16.99
C VAL A 158 18.39 3.41 -16.25
N GLY A 159 17.95 4.44 -16.97
CA GLY A 159 17.34 5.64 -16.40
C GLY A 159 16.09 5.35 -15.57
N VAL A 160 15.40 4.24 -15.82
CA VAL A 160 14.26 3.80 -14.98
C VAL A 160 14.73 3.54 -13.55
N ILE A 161 15.75 2.70 -13.36
CA ILE A 161 16.29 2.35 -12.04
C ILE A 161 16.99 3.56 -11.41
N ASP A 162 17.74 4.34 -12.20
CA ASP A 162 18.41 5.56 -11.72
C ASP A 162 17.42 6.55 -11.12
N ASN A 163 16.29 6.79 -11.80
CA ASN A 163 15.28 7.73 -11.34
C ASN A 163 14.50 7.19 -10.14
N MET A 164 14.19 5.88 -10.11
CA MET A 164 13.55 5.26 -8.94
C MET A 164 14.41 5.43 -7.69
N GLU A 165 15.70 5.11 -7.80
CA GLU A 165 16.65 5.24 -6.70
C GLU A 165 16.84 6.68 -6.26
N ALA A 166 17.02 7.59 -7.22
CA ALA A 166 17.20 9.01 -6.93
C ALA A 166 15.98 9.58 -6.19
N ASN A 167 14.77 9.25 -6.62
CA ASN A 167 13.56 9.73 -5.95
C ASN A 167 13.37 9.12 -4.57
N PHE A 168 13.62 7.82 -4.39
CA PHE A 168 13.54 7.17 -3.08
C PHE A 168 14.49 7.84 -2.07
N ASN A 169 15.75 8.05 -2.48
CA ASN A 169 16.79 8.60 -1.61
C ASN A 169 16.59 10.09 -1.29
N ASN A 170 16.05 10.86 -2.24
CA ASN A 170 15.88 12.31 -2.06
C ASN A 170 14.52 12.70 -1.44
N THR A 171 13.61 11.74 -1.24
CA THR A 171 12.31 11.99 -0.62
C THR A 171 12.40 11.86 0.90
N SER A 172 11.95 12.91 1.60
CA SER A 172 11.75 12.87 3.05
C SER A 172 10.32 12.48 3.36
N GLY A 173 10.08 11.88 4.52
CA GLY A 173 8.74 11.44 4.94
C GLY A 173 8.73 9.99 5.40
N THR A 174 7.54 9.41 5.40
CA THR A 174 7.27 8.01 5.75
C THR A 174 7.88 7.05 4.72
N LEU A 175 7.92 5.76 5.04
CA LEU A 175 8.32 4.74 4.06
C LEU A 175 7.40 4.76 2.83
N ALA A 176 6.09 4.96 3.03
CA ALA A 176 5.12 5.08 1.94
C ALA A 176 5.41 6.25 1.00
N ASP A 177 5.79 7.43 1.53
CA ASP A 177 6.16 8.59 0.72
C ASP A 177 7.35 8.28 -0.20
N LYS A 178 8.37 7.61 0.34
CA LYS A 178 9.58 7.24 -0.41
C LYS A 178 9.29 6.18 -1.48
N LEU A 179 8.47 5.18 -1.17
CA LEU A 179 8.06 4.15 -2.12
C LEU A 179 7.23 4.73 -3.27
N MET A 180 6.28 5.62 -2.96
CA MET A 180 5.49 6.32 -3.96
C MET A 180 6.40 7.20 -4.85
N ALA A 181 7.35 7.94 -4.24
CA ALA A 181 8.31 8.75 -4.99
C ALA A 181 9.21 7.91 -5.92
N ALA A 182 9.64 6.73 -5.48
CA ALA A 182 10.40 5.79 -6.32
C ALA A 182 9.62 5.43 -7.58
N LEU A 183 8.34 5.03 -7.46
CA LEU A 183 7.49 4.76 -8.63
C LEU A 183 7.31 5.99 -9.51
N GLN A 184 7.14 7.19 -8.94
CA GLN A 184 7.10 8.43 -9.74
C GLN A 184 8.40 8.65 -10.54
N GLY A 185 9.55 8.16 -10.07
CA GLY A 185 10.82 8.20 -10.80
C GLY A 185 10.82 7.30 -12.03
N ALA A 186 10.14 6.16 -11.97
CA ALA A 186 9.93 5.27 -13.12
C ALA A 186 8.79 5.72 -14.06
N LYS A 187 8.04 6.77 -13.74
CA LYS A 187 6.86 7.18 -14.51
C LYS A 187 7.23 7.88 -15.82
N VAL A 188 7.73 7.11 -16.77
CA VAL A 188 8.03 7.54 -18.13
C VAL A 188 7.43 6.55 -19.13
N PRO A 189 6.93 7.00 -20.30
CA PRO A 189 6.42 6.10 -21.32
C PRO A 189 7.44 5.02 -21.67
N GLY A 190 7.03 3.75 -21.59
CA GLY A 190 7.87 2.60 -21.85
C GLY A 190 8.83 2.22 -20.74
N ALA A 191 8.69 2.72 -19.51
CA ALA A 191 9.52 2.28 -18.38
C ALA A 191 9.62 0.74 -18.30
N ASP A 192 8.47 0.07 -18.40
CA ASP A 192 8.37 -1.27 -18.98
C ASP A 192 8.21 -1.12 -20.50
N SER A 193 9.18 -1.59 -21.27
CA SER A 193 9.32 -1.21 -22.69
C SER A 193 8.19 -1.71 -23.58
N ARG A 194 7.40 -2.70 -23.12
CA ARG A 194 6.19 -3.15 -23.82
C ARG A 194 5.10 -2.09 -23.85
N CYS A 195 5.07 -1.21 -22.85
CA CYS A 195 4.07 -0.14 -22.71
C CYS A 195 4.45 1.15 -23.46
N LEU A 196 5.59 1.16 -24.15
CA LEU A 196 6.06 2.33 -24.89
C LEU A 196 5.03 2.80 -25.93
N ALA A 197 4.42 1.85 -26.66
CA ALA A 197 3.41 2.16 -27.67
C ALA A 197 2.08 2.65 -27.08
N ASP A 198 1.79 2.30 -25.82
CA ASP A 198 0.60 2.73 -25.09
C ASP A 198 0.78 4.13 -24.47
N GLY A 199 2.00 4.67 -24.49
CA GLY A 199 2.33 5.98 -23.95
C GLY A 199 2.38 6.04 -22.42
N THR A 200 2.43 4.89 -21.74
CA THR A 200 2.43 4.76 -20.27
C THR A 200 3.68 4.04 -19.79
N SER A 201 3.97 4.15 -18.49
CA SER A 201 5.05 3.44 -17.82
C SER A 201 4.80 1.93 -17.71
N SER A 202 3.52 1.57 -17.55
CA SER A 202 3.04 0.26 -17.13
C SER A 202 1.53 0.14 -17.42
N ARG A 203 0.93 -1.01 -17.09
CA ARG A 203 -0.53 -1.25 -17.12
C ARG A 203 -1.12 -1.45 -15.74
N ALA A 204 -0.32 -1.80 -14.75
CA ALA A 204 -0.73 -2.01 -13.37
C ALA A 204 0.35 -1.50 -12.42
N ALA A 205 -0.04 -1.04 -11.24
CA ALA A 205 0.88 -0.59 -10.18
C ALA A 205 0.38 -1.04 -8.79
N TYR A 206 1.27 -1.20 -7.83
CA TYR A 206 0.92 -1.48 -6.44
C TYR A 206 1.87 -0.77 -5.47
N MET A 207 1.39 -0.58 -4.25
CA MET A 207 2.18 -0.20 -3.08
C MET A 207 1.57 -0.85 -1.83
N VAL A 208 2.41 -1.51 -1.04
CA VAL A 208 2.05 -2.15 0.22
C VAL A 208 3.03 -1.74 1.31
N VAL A 209 2.54 -1.41 2.50
CA VAL A 209 3.35 -1.08 3.67
C VAL A 209 2.73 -1.72 4.91
N TYR A 210 3.58 -2.41 5.65
CA TYR A 210 3.28 -3.01 6.94
C TYR A 210 3.97 -2.24 8.06
N LYS A 211 3.25 -2.02 9.15
CA LYS A 211 3.82 -1.65 10.45
C LYS A 211 4.33 -2.90 11.18
N PRO A 212 5.22 -2.73 12.18
CA PRO A 212 5.76 -3.88 12.93
C PRO A 212 4.72 -4.76 13.62
N ASP A 213 3.59 -4.16 14.02
CA ASP A 213 2.52 -4.79 14.79
C ASP A 213 1.32 -5.23 13.95
N ASP A 214 1.39 -5.06 12.62
CA ASP A 214 0.35 -5.57 11.71
C ASP A 214 0.33 -7.10 11.68
N ASN A 215 -0.83 -7.68 11.40
CA ASN A 215 -0.93 -9.12 11.15
C ASN A 215 -0.43 -9.43 9.72
N PRO A 216 0.22 -10.60 9.49
CA PRO A 216 0.52 -11.06 8.14
C PRO A 216 -0.73 -11.08 7.25
N GLY A 217 -0.63 -10.51 6.05
CA GLY A 217 -1.77 -10.36 5.13
C GLY A 217 -2.73 -9.19 5.43
N GLU A 218 -2.53 -8.44 6.51
CA GLU A 218 -3.35 -7.27 6.89
C GLU A 218 -2.49 -6.00 6.99
N PRO A 219 -2.00 -5.46 5.86
CA PRO A 219 -1.11 -4.30 5.86
C PRO A 219 -1.81 -3.01 6.27
N TYR A 220 -1.08 -2.14 6.97
CA TYR A 220 -1.46 -0.75 7.24
C TYR A 220 -1.88 0.01 5.97
N LEU A 221 -1.15 -0.19 4.88
CA LEU A 221 -1.46 0.41 3.57
C LEU A 221 -1.35 -0.66 2.49
N ARG A 222 -2.42 -0.83 1.69
CA ARG A 222 -2.39 -1.65 0.48
C ARG A 222 -3.19 -1.00 -0.63
N LEU A 223 -2.48 -0.51 -1.63
CA LEU A 223 -3.02 0.12 -2.82
C LEU A 223 -2.63 -0.74 -4.02
N VAL A 224 -3.62 -1.23 -4.77
CA VAL A 224 -3.38 -2.09 -5.93
C VAL A 224 -4.23 -1.60 -7.09
N VAL A 225 -3.55 -1.15 -8.14
CA VAL A 225 -4.14 -0.76 -9.41
C VAL A 225 -3.99 -1.95 -10.35
N SER A 226 -5.12 -2.58 -10.69
CA SER A 226 -5.18 -3.65 -11.70
C SER A 226 -4.88 -3.11 -13.10
N THR A 227 -4.80 -4.00 -14.10
CA THR A 227 -4.58 -3.59 -15.50
C THR A 227 -5.54 -2.48 -15.93
N GLN A 228 -4.98 -1.35 -16.36
CA GLN A 228 -5.69 -0.20 -16.89
C GLN A 228 -5.88 -0.28 -18.41
N SER A 229 -6.80 0.52 -18.92
CA SER A 229 -6.95 0.77 -20.36
C SER A 229 -5.76 1.55 -20.91
N ASN A 230 -5.45 1.38 -22.19
CA ASN A 230 -4.34 2.07 -22.85
C ASN A 230 -4.47 3.60 -22.68
N GLY A 231 -3.34 4.26 -22.41
CA GLY A 231 -3.26 5.69 -22.16
C GLY A 231 -3.60 6.15 -20.74
N VAL A 232 -4.07 5.24 -19.86
CA VAL A 232 -4.23 5.54 -18.42
C VAL A 232 -2.98 5.11 -17.69
N GLU A 233 -2.26 6.08 -17.09
CA GLU A 233 -1.03 5.85 -16.34
C GLU A 233 -1.33 5.26 -14.95
N PRO A 234 -0.98 3.98 -14.68
CA PRO A 234 -1.31 3.34 -13.41
C PRO A 234 -0.65 3.99 -12.20
N ILE A 235 0.53 4.60 -12.37
CA ILE A 235 1.25 5.28 -11.28
C ILE A 235 0.51 6.57 -10.87
N ASP A 236 -0.18 7.24 -11.80
CA ASP A 236 -1.03 8.39 -11.47
C ASP A 236 -2.28 7.94 -10.69
N VAL A 237 -2.92 6.84 -11.12
CA VAL A 237 -4.05 6.25 -10.37
C VAL A 237 -3.63 5.81 -8.97
N LEU A 238 -2.43 5.23 -8.84
CA LEU A 238 -1.88 4.83 -7.54
C LEU A 238 -1.60 6.05 -6.65
N GLN A 239 -1.08 7.15 -7.23
CA GLN A 239 -0.90 8.42 -6.52
C GLN A 239 -2.23 8.98 -6.02
N ASP A 240 -3.28 8.98 -6.84
CA ASP A 240 -4.60 9.44 -6.42
C ASP A 240 -5.14 8.61 -5.25
N LEU A 241 -4.95 7.29 -5.28
CA LEU A 241 -5.31 6.41 -4.16
C LEU A 241 -4.51 6.73 -2.88
N TYR A 242 -3.22 7.04 -3.04
CA TYR A 242 -2.35 7.41 -1.93
C TYR A 242 -2.72 8.77 -1.34
N ASP A 243 -2.97 9.77 -2.18
CA ASP A 243 -3.40 11.09 -1.74
C ASP A 243 -4.73 11.00 -0.98
N ASN A 244 -5.68 10.19 -1.48
CA ASN A 244 -6.93 9.90 -0.79
C ASN A 244 -6.71 9.21 0.56
N PHE A 245 -5.76 8.27 0.65
CA PHE A 245 -5.40 7.62 1.91
C PHE A 245 -4.85 8.62 2.94
N LEU A 246 -4.10 9.63 2.50
CA LEU A 246 -3.56 10.68 3.35
C LEU A 246 -4.62 11.72 3.79
N THR A 247 -5.80 11.74 3.16
CA THR A 247 -6.87 12.66 3.58
C THR A 247 -7.43 12.28 4.95
N VAL A 248 -7.64 13.28 5.80
CA VAL A 248 -8.45 13.09 7.01
C VAL A 248 -9.89 12.86 6.54
N SER A 249 -10.47 11.71 6.90
CA SER A 249 -11.88 11.46 6.61
C SER A 249 -12.72 12.64 7.12
N GLU A 250 -13.47 13.28 6.21
CA GLU A 250 -14.38 14.35 6.62
C GLU A 250 -15.30 13.79 7.70
N ASN A 251 -15.34 14.45 8.86
CA ASN A 251 -16.27 14.06 9.90
C ASN A 251 -17.68 14.19 9.32
N PRO A 252 -18.47 13.10 9.22
CA PRO A 252 -19.77 13.13 8.54
C PRO A 252 -20.78 14.08 9.24
N LEU A 253 -20.44 14.57 10.43
CA LEU A 253 -21.21 15.53 11.22
C LEU A 253 -20.81 16.99 10.98
N ALA A 254 -19.69 17.29 10.31
CA ALA A 254 -19.10 18.64 10.21
C ALA A 254 -20.06 19.69 9.64
N ASN A 255 -20.90 19.31 8.68
CA ASN A 255 -21.90 20.18 8.04
C ASN A 255 -23.34 19.87 8.46
N LYS A 256 -23.52 19.02 9.49
CA LYS A 256 -24.83 18.54 9.96
C LYS A 256 -25.15 18.93 11.39
N VAL A 257 -24.18 19.45 12.11
CA VAL A 257 -24.30 19.78 13.53
C VAL A 257 -23.84 21.21 13.73
N PHE A 258 -24.68 22.03 14.33
CA PHE A 258 -24.41 23.45 14.55
C PHE A 258 -24.68 23.81 16.01
N LEU A 259 -23.79 24.58 16.61
CA LEU A 259 -23.87 25.00 18.00
C LEU A 259 -23.65 26.51 18.13
N PHE A 260 -24.63 27.23 18.68
CA PHE A 260 -24.59 28.70 18.79
C PHE A 260 -25.46 29.18 19.96
N PRO A 261 -25.32 30.43 20.46
CA PRO A 261 -24.27 31.38 20.13
C PRO A 261 -22.95 30.99 20.78
N ASN A 262 -21.84 31.22 20.06
CA ASN A 262 -20.51 31.24 20.66
C ASN A 262 -19.91 32.63 20.45
N PRO A 263 -19.64 33.42 21.51
CA PRO A 263 -19.75 33.07 22.94
C PRO A 263 -21.19 32.96 23.46
N ALA A 264 -21.41 32.07 24.43
CA ALA A 264 -22.71 31.81 25.07
C ALA A 264 -22.87 32.57 26.40
N SER A 265 -24.07 33.09 26.65
CA SER A 265 -24.44 33.66 27.96
C SER A 265 -25.20 32.64 28.77
N ASP A 266 -26.49 32.42 28.51
CA ASP A 266 -27.32 31.57 29.36
C ASP A 266 -27.61 30.20 28.76
N PHE A 267 -27.52 30.08 27.44
CA PHE A 267 -27.85 28.86 26.72
C PHE A 267 -27.01 28.72 25.44
N LEU A 268 -26.95 27.48 24.96
CA LEU A 268 -26.57 27.09 23.60
C LEU A 268 -27.80 26.48 22.92
N GLU A 269 -27.91 26.66 21.63
CA GLU A 269 -28.83 25.96 20.76
C GLU A 269 -28.02 25.00 19.90
N LEU A 270 -28.38 23.73 20.01
CA LEU A 270 -27.85 22.64 19.20
C LEU A 270 -28.85 22.37 18.07
N ARG A 271 -28.43 22.58 16.82
CA ARG A 271 -29.17 22.18 15.62
C ARG A 271 -28.49 21.00 14.94
N LEU A 272 -29.30 20.04 14.53
CA LEU A 272 -28.90 18.81 13.87
C LEU A 272 -29.67 18.69 12.56
N ASP A 273 -29.01 18.16 11.54
CA ASP A 273 -29.65 17.74 10.29
C ASP A 273 -30.62 16.57 10.53
N ASP A 274 -31.68 16.49 9.72
CA ASP A 274 -32.74 15.48 9.85
C ASP A 274 -32.24 14.03 9.73
N SER A 275 -31.04 13.81 9.17
CA SER A 275 -30.41 12.49 9.13
C SER A 275 -29.89 11.99 10.48
N ILE A 276 -29.82 12.84 11.51
CA ILE A 276 -29.35 12.48 12.86
C ILE A 276 -30.55 12.23 13.76
N THR A 277 -30.90 10.95 13.95
CA THR A 277 -32.08 10.56 14.73
C THR A 277 -31.80 10.19 16.18
N GLN A 278 -30.53 9.90 16.51
CA GLN A 278 -30.10 9.46 17.85
C GLN A 278 -28.68 9.94 18.16
N GLY A 279 -28.45 10.28 19.41
CA GLY A 279 -27.13 10.62 19.92
C GLY A 279 -27.15 11.13 21.35
N THR A 280 -26.00 11.53 21.85
CA THR A 280 -25.82 12.24 23.13
C THR A 280 -24.99 13.48 22.92
N TYR A 281 -25.13 14.44 23.83
CA TYR A 281 -24.17 15.52 23.97
C TYR A 281 -23.57 15.52 25.37
N ALA A 282 -22.29 15.87 25.48
CA ALA A 282 -21.57 16.02 26.72
C ALA A 282 -20.86 17.37 26.77
N ILE A 283 -20.93 18.06 27.92
CA ILE A 283 -20.16 19.29 28.15
C ILE A 283 -18.98 18.95 29.06
N SER A 284 -17.78 19.33 28.65
CA SER A 284 -16.55 19.13 29.44
C SER A 284 -15.77 20.44 29.61
N ASP A 285 -15.05 20.56 30.72
CA ASP A 285 -14.11 21.67 30.94
C ASP A 285 -12.75 21.43 30.27
N THR A 286 -11.80 22.37 30.41
CA THR A 286 -10.46 22.28 29.81
C THR A 286 -9.58 21.17 30.39
N SER A 287 -9.96 20.58 31.53
CA SER A 287 -9.30 19.40 32.09
C SER A 287 -9.88 18.08 31.57
N GLY A 288 -10.94 18.15 30.75
CA GLY A 288 -11.67 16.97 30.26
C GLY A 288 -12.70 16.44 31.25
N LYS A 289 -12.96 17.15 32.36
CA LYS A 289 -13.99 16.73 33.32
C LYS A 289 -15.37 16.95 32.71
N GLN A 290 -16.11 15.85 32.53
CA GLN A 290 -17.50 15.89 32.08
C GLN A 290 -18.39 16.52 33.15
N LEU A 291 -19.11 17.58 32.77
CA LEU A 291 -20.02 18.34 33.62
C LEU A 291 -21.49 17.98 33.33
N VAL A 292 -21.80 17.69 32.07
CA VAL A 292 -23.14 17.34 31.59
C VAL A 292 -23.02 16.17 30.62
N LEU A 293 -24.00 15.27 30.62
CA LEU A 293 -24.20 14.23 29.62
C LEU A 293 -25.69 13.96 29.49
N GLU A 294 -26.25 14.20 28.31
CA GLU A 294 -27.68 14.05 28.04
C GLU A 294 -27.93 13.45 26.65
N SER A 295 -29.11 12.86 26.48
CA SER A 295 -29.55 12.29 25.19
C SER A 295 -30.14 13.37 24.28
N ILE A 296 -29.87 13.22 22.99
CA ILE A 296 -30.47 14.04 21.94
C ILE A 296 -31.85 13.47 21.61
N ASN A 297 -32.88 14.31 21.67
CA ASN A 297 -34.29 13.92 21.48
C ASN A 297 -35.02 14.74 20.40
N SER A 298 -34.36 15.74 19.81
CA SER A 298 -34.92 16.64 18.80
C SER A 298 -33.80 17.19 17.91
N ASN A 299 -34.13 17.53 16.66
CA ASN A 299 -33.18 18.14 15.71
C ASN A 299 -32.83 19.59 16.09
N THR A 300 -33.61 20.20 16.99
CA THR A 300 -33.27 21.48 17.60
C THR A 300 -33.49 21.38 19.10
N MET A 301 -32.43 21.65 19.86
CA MET A 301 -32.40 21.55 21.32
C MET A 301 -31.79 22.80 21.93
N ARG A 302 -32.31 23.18 23.10
CA ARG A 302 -31.72 24.21 23.94
C ARG A 302 -30.96 23.54 25.08
N ILE A 303 -29.70 23.92 25.24
CA ILE A 303 -28.80 23.46 26.30
C ILE A 303 -28.56 24.65 27.23
N ASP A 304 -29.16 24.62 28.41
CA ASP A 304 -28.98 25.68 29.39
C ASP A 304 -27.63 25.54 30.11
N VAL A 305 -26.84 26.62 30.11
CA VAL A 305 -25.51 26.69 30.73
C VAL A 305 -25.36 27.82 31.78
N PRO A 306 -26.41 28.29 32.48
CA PRO A 306 -26.29 29.45 33.37
C PRO A 306 -25.43 29.17 34.60
N THR A 307 -25.29 27.91 34.99
CA THR A 307 -24.51 27.46 36.15
C THR A 307 -23.02 27.31 35.84
N LEU A 308 -22.63 27.34 34.57
CA LEU A 308 -21.21 27.28 34.20
C LEU A 308 -20.53 28.62 34.51
N SER A 309 -19.34 28.53 35.09
CA SER A 309 -18.49 29.70 35.31
C SER A 309 -17.99 30.26 33.99
N ARG A 310 -17.58 31.53 33.97
CA ARG A 310 -16.94 32.12 32.78
C ARG A 310 -15.69 31.34 32.40
N GLY A 311 -15.56 30.95 31.14
CA GLY A 311 -14.44 30.10 30.71
C GLY A 311 -14.64 29.43 29.35
N LEU A 312 -13.66 28.60 28.99
CA LEU A 312 -13.68 27.77 27.78
C LEU A 312 -14.22 26.38 28.12
N TYR A 313 -15.11 25.87 27.27
CA TYR A 313 -15.71 24.55 27.41
C TYR A 313 -15.80 23.85 26.05
N PHE A 314 -15.98 22.54 26.09
CA PHE A 314 -16.17 21.70 24.92
C PHE A 314 -17.54 21.02 24.99
N VAL A 315 -18.25 21.00 23.86
CA VAL A 315 -19.46 20.20 23.68
C VAL A 315 -19.13 19.09 22.68
N THR A 316 -19.11 17.85 23.16
CA THR A 316 -18.93 16.65 22.34
C THR A 316 -20.28 16.06 22.04
N ILE A 317 -20.55 15.80 20.77
CA ILE A 317 -21.79 15.21 20.27
C ILE A 317 -21.44 13.87 19.66
N THR A 318 -22.02 12.81 20.22
CA THR A 318 -21.80 11.43 19.79
C THR A 318 -23.08 10.89 19.17
N THR A 319 -22.99 10.40 17.95
CA THR A 319 -24.09 9.82 17.18
C THR A 319 -23.66 8.48 16.61
N VAL A 320 -24.58 7.77 15.97
CA VAL A 320 -24.25 6.55 15.20
C VAL A 320 -23.32 6.82 14.01
N ALA A 321 -23.32 8.04 13.47
CA ALA A 321 -22.48 8.41 12.33
C ALA A 321 -21.06 8.83 12.74
N GLY A 322 -20.82 9.06 14.04
CA GLY A 322 -19.52 9.49 14.55
C GLY A 322 -19.64 10.46 15.71
N THR A 323 -18.51 11.07 16.06
CA THR A 323 -18.41 12.05 17.15
C THR A 323 -17.85 13.37 16.63
N ILE A 324 -18.43 14.50 17.02
CA ILE A 324 -17.92 15.84 16.72
C ILE A 324 -17.80 16.65 18.00
N THR A 325 -16.77 17.50 18.11
CA THR A 325 -16.57 18.35 19.30
C THR A 325 -16.49 19.81 18.90
N PHE A 326 -17.31 20.64 19.55
CA PHE A 326 -17.30 22.08 19.42
C PHE A 326 -16.64 22.72 20.64
N LYS A 327 -15.87 23.78 20.43
CA LYS A 327 -15.42 24.66 21.51
C LYS A 327 -16.38 25.84 21.65
N PHE A 328 -16.73 26.23 22.87
CA PHE A 328 -17.47 27.46 23.12
C PHE A 328 -16.97 28.22 24.34
N VAL A 329 -17.18 29.53 24.34
CA VAL A 329 -16.80 30.43 25.43
C VAL A 329 -18.03 30.84 26.22
N LYS A 330 -18.05 30.62 27.53
CA LYS A 330 -19.07 31.11 28.47
C LYS A 330 -18.72 32.52 28.95
N LYS A 331 -19.61 33.48 28.72
CA LYS A 331 -19.53 34.87 29.20
C LYS A 331 -20.22 35.08 30.54
#